data_AF-A0A2W0C4J1-F1
#
_entry.id   AF-A0A2W0C4J1-F1
#
_cell.length_a   1.000
_cell.length_b   1.000
_cell.length_c   1.000
_cell.angle_alpha   90.00
_cell.angle_beta   90.00
_cell.angle_gamma   90.00
#
_symmetry.space_group_name_H-M   'P 1'
#
loop_
_entity.id
_entity.type
_entity.pdbx_description
1 polymer ?
#
loop_
_entity_poly.entity_id
_entity_poly.type
_entity_poly.pdbx_seq_one_letter_code
_entity_poly.pdbx_strand_id
1 'polypeptide(L)'
;MPVIAIKPASCLQASVFTVDLDNSGAQIHIGQRKRDPNDASFDLARITFRDSGFFDDPGELQAATQAIRQSRTANPNGAVVVVFIHGWHHNAAWDVGMDSGDAHFREFRNVLAGLALREAERYLRPEEGGEIEIRGGRRVVGIYLGWNGDPANSWRVNTLLNHTTFWGRYDVAKKIGAGNDLRAAVRQIVASTKDPLDGQQTPESPLILIGHSMGALMLESAFLSLLRAEDDPLVRAPGNRDTVQIRKNGQRISFPDVLIAVNSAADSQIAKDISAALQERKLEKTFISTQIRYAPPLFISVTSTADAATGWIWRTAQGLHFGRRTDGHDKSLLTHRFTREDKGVQCEPAGAVDKGQNWHCLRRPAPNDIAMPNIDIDLPTREREGLADRQVPHDRYRLSPIRNAAKPHLAWLFQVPREVTADHNDIFNSRARLLLMAMIQLSGAVMSLARDWERNFEPQIVQ
;
A
#
# COMPACT_ATOMS: atom_id res chain seq x y z
N MET A 1 -31.28 2.88 -13.38
CA MET A 1 -29.89 3.38 -13.27
C MET A 1 -29.92 4.86 -13.60
N PRO A 2 -29.50 5.78 -12.72
CA PRO A 2 -29.35 7.16 -13.14
C PRO A 2 -28.08 7.22 -14.00
N VAL A 3 -28.22 7.78 -15.21
CA VAL A 3 -27.11 8.09 -16.09
C VAL A 3 -26.27 9.15 -15.39
N ILE A 4 -25.08 8.77 -14.93
CA ILE A 4 -24.11 9.71 -14.36
C ILE A 4 -23.73 10.66 -15.49
N ALA A 5 -24.11 11.93 -15.36
CA ALA A 5 -23.73 12.96 -16.31
C ALA A 5 -22.20 13.04 -16.37
N ILE A 6 -21.64 12.73 -17.53
CA ILE A 6 -20.20 12.81 -17.78
C ILE A 6 -19.80 14.28 -17.66
N LYS A 7 -19.05 14.63 -16.61
CA LYS A 7 -18.52 15.99 -16.45
C LYS A 7 -17.52 16.30 -17.57
N PRO A 8 -17.42 17.57 -18.02
CA PRO A 8 -16.42 17.95 -19.02
C PRO A 8 -15.00 17.65 -18.53
N ALA A 9 -14.10 17.32 -19.46
CA ALA A 9 -12.72 16.89 -19.16
C ALA A 9 -11.92 17.87 -18.29
N SER A 10 -12.23 19.16 -18.34
CA SER A 10 -11.61 20.20 -17.49
C SER A 10 -11.99 20.08 -16.01
N CYS A 11 -13.18 19.56 -15.67
CA CYS A 11 -13.57 19.25 -14.29
C CYS A 11 -12.95 17.95 -13.78
N LEU A 12 -12.66 16.99 -14.67
CA LEU A 12 -12.00 15.73 -14.33
C LEU A 12 -10.52 15.93 -13.98
N GLN A 13 -9.88 16.99 -14.45
CA GLN A 13 -8.45 17.25 -14.20
C GLN A 13 -8.15 17.82 -12.82
N ALA A 14 -9.13 18.40 -12.10
CA ALA A 14 -8.87 19.10 -10.84
C ALA A 14 -8.55 18.16 -9.66
N SER A 15 -8.87 16.87 -9.76
CA SER A 15 -8.64 15.87 -8.71
C SER A 15 -7.47 14.93 -9.00
N VAL A 16 -6.78 15.13 -10.12
CA VAL A 16 -5.57 14.42 -10.51
C VAL A 16 -4.43 15.42 -10.58
N PHE A 17 -3.27 15.05 -10.07
CA PHE A 17 -2.10 15.91 -10.02
C PHE A 17 -0.87 15.12 -10.45
N THR A 18 0.01 15.73 -11.24
CA THR A 18 1.38 15.25 -11.38
C THR A 18 2.26 15.97 -10.37
N VAL A 19 3.02 15.22 -9.59
CA VAL A 19 3.97 15.75 -8.61
C VAL A 19 5.38 15.44 -9.08
N ASP A 20 6.14 16.49 -9.36
CA ASP A 20 7.55 16.40 -9.75
C ASP A 20 8.45 16.56 -8.52
N LEU A 21 9.45 15.69 -8.41
CA LEU A 21 10.47 15.78 -7.37
C LEU A 21 11.71 16.43 -7.98
N ASP A 22 11.93 17.71 -7.70
CA ASP A 22 13.16 18.41 -8.07
C ASP A 22 14.06 18.65 -6.84
N ASN A 23 15.29 19.10 -7.07
CA ASN A 23 16.25 19.35 -5.99
C ASN A 23 15.86 20.55 -5.09
N SER A 24 14.86 21.35 -5.49
CA SER A 24 14.34 22.52 -4.76
C SER A 24 13.03 22.24 -4.00
N GLY A 25 12.40 21.08 -4.20
CA GLY A 25 11.15 20.69 -3.55
C GLY A 25 10.24 19.87 -4.47
N ALA A 26 8.99 19.68 -4.03
CA ALA A 26 7.98 19.04 -4.87
C ALA A 26 7.19 20.13 -5.64
N GLN A 27 7.16 20.05 -6.97
CA GLN A 27 6.27 20.88 -7.78
C GLN A 27 5.00 20.11 -8.10
N ILE A 28 3.83 20.73 -7.93
CA ILE A 28 2.55 20.10 -8.19
C ILE A 28 1.88 20.76 -9.39
N HIS A 29 1.42 19.92 -10.30
CA HIS A 29 0.70 20.33 -11.49
C HIS A 29 -0.69 19.70 -11.49
N ILE A 30 -1.71 20.53 -11.68
CA ILE A 30 -3.09 20.07 -11.86
C ILE A 30 -3.18 19.31 -13.19
N GLY A 31 -3.89 18.19 -13.17
CA GLY A 31 -4.00 17.23 -14.26
C GLY A 31 -2.81 16.28 -14.35
N GLN A 32 -2.97 15.24 -15.17
CA GLN A 32 -1.88 14.33 -15.50
C GLN A 32 -1.01 14.94 -16.61
N ARG A 33 0.30 14.94 -16.42
CA ARG A 33 1.28 15.32 -17.44
C ARG A 33 1.93 14.08 -18.04
N LYS A 34 2.18 14.13 -19.36
CA LYS A 34 2.99 13.09 -20.02
C LYS A 34 4.41 13.17 -19.49
N ARG A 35 4.88 12.09 -18.88
CA ARG A 35 6.22 11.92 -18.31
C ARG A 35 6.77 10.56 -18.75
N ASP A 36 8.09 10.43 -18.73
CA ASP A 36 8.71 9.14 -19.00
C ASP A 36 8.42 8.17 -17.83
N PRO A 37 8.25 6.86 -18.08
CA PRO A 37 7.91 5.90 -17.03
C PRO A 37 8.95 5.75 -15.91
N ASN A 38 10.19 6.14 -16.16
CA ASN A 38 11.31 6.16 -15.22
C ASN A 38 11.58 7.57 -14.66
N ASP A 39 10.68 8.53 -14.88
CA ASP A 39 10.74 9.84 -14.25
C ASP A 39 10.49 9.69 -12.73
N ALA A 40 11.16 10.49 -11.91
CA ALA A 40 11.02 10.48 -10.46
C ALA A 40 9.69 11.08 -9.96
N SER A 41 8.94 11.71 -10.86
CA SER A 41 7.59 12.19 -10.58
C SER A 41 6.61 11.03 -10.42
N PHE A 42 5.41 11.35 -9.94
CA PHE A 42 4.30 10.41 -9.86
C PHE A 42 2.98 11.16 -10.09
N ASP A 43 1.92 10.41 -10.39
CA ASP A 43 0.58 10.97 -10.46
C ASP A 43 -0.18 10.63 -9.17
N LEU A 44 -1.03 11.55 -8.72
CA LEU A 44 -1.84 11.41 -7.52
C LEU A 44 -3.28 11.83 -7.85
N ALA A 45 -4.22 10.90 -7.71
CA ALA A 45 -5.64 11.18 -7.78
C ALA A 45 -6.24 11.22 -6.37
N ARG A 46 -7.28 12.02 -6.16
CA ARG A 46 -8.06 12.06 -4.94
C ARG A 46 -9.49 11.61 -5.23
N ILE A 47 -10.07 10.80 -4.35
CA ILE A 47 -11.49 10.44 -4.36
C ILE A 47 -12.04 10.66 -2.96
N THR A 48 -13.14 11.38 -2.84
CA THR A 48 -13.69 11.80 -1.55
C THR A 48 -15.06 11.20 -1.26
N PHE A 49 -15.30 10.90 0.02
CA PHE A 49 -16.54 10.33 0.52
C PHE A 49 -17.16 11.24 1.57
N ARG A 50 -18.49 11.39 1.49
CA ARG A 50 -19.29 12.01 2.53
C ARG A 50 -19.54 11.04 3.67
N ASP A 51 -19.87 11.57 4.84
CA ASP A 51 -20.29 10.79 6.02
C ASP A 51 -21.52 9.89 5.76
N SER A 52 -22.28 10.17 4.71
CA SER A 52 -23.39 9.34 4.26
C SER A 52 -22.95 8.01 3.62
N GLY A 53 -21.66 7.82 3.32
CA GLY A 53 -21.15 6.65 2.61
C GLY A 53 -21.17 6.78 1.10
N PHE A 54 -21.63 7.93 0.57
CA PHE A 54 -21.64 8.23 -0.86
C PHE A 54 -20.38 9.01 -1.28
N PHE A 55 -20.01 8.93 -2.56
CA PHE A 55 -19.05 9.85 -3.17
C PHE A 55 -19.43 11.29 -2.90
N ASP A 56 -18.46 12.14 -2.59
CA ASP A 56 -18.69 13.57 -2.59
C ASP A 56 -18.83 14.08 -4.04
N ASP A 57 -17.86 13.69 -4.89
CA ASP A 57 -17.90 13.88 -6.34
C ASP A 57 -17.60 12.56 -7.10
N PRO A 58 -18.60 11.94 -7.76
CA PRO A 58 -18.38 10.74 -8.57
C PRO A 58 -17.38 10.93 -9.72
N GLY A 59 -17.17 12.17 -10.19
CA GLY A 59 -16.19 12.48 -11.24
C GLY A 59 -14.75 12.20 -10.81
N GLU A 60 -14.46 12.22 -9.51
CA GLU A 60 -13.13 11.91 -8.98
C GLU A 60 -12.73 10.45 -9.25
N LEU A 61 -13.66 9.50 -9.16
CA LEU A 61 -13.40 8.10 -9.51
C LEU A 61 -13.12 7.92 -11.01
N GLN A 62 -13.88 8.63 -11.86
CA GLN A 62 -13.66 8.62 -13.30
C GLN A 62 -12.27 9.16 -13.65
N ALA A 63 -11.86 10.27 -13.03
CA ALA A 63 -10.55 10.85 -13.23
C ALA A 63 -9.41 9.92 -12.77
N ALA A 64 -9.55 9.29 -11.60
CA ALA A 64 -8.55 8.37 -11.07
C ALA A 64 -8.37 7.13 -11.96
N THR A 65 -9.47 6.52 -12.40
CA THR A 65 -9.43 5.34 -13.29
C THR A 65 -8.90 5.68 -14.68
N GLN A 66 -9.20 6.88 -15.19
CA GLN A 66 -8.62 7.38 -16.43
C GLN A 66 -7.11 7.60 -16.30
N ALA A 67 -6.62 8.17 -15.20
CA ALA A 67 -5.18 8.36 -14.96
C ALA A 67 -4.41 7.03 -14.88
N ILE A 68 -5.01 5.99 -14.27
CA ILE A 68 -4.45 4.62 -14.29
C ILE A 68 -4.35 4.12 -15.74
N ARG A 69 -5.47 4.15 -16.49
CA ARG A 69 -5.51 3.64 -17.86
C ARG A 69 -4.52 4.38 -18.77
N GLN A 70 -4.45 5.71 -18.69
CA GLN A 70 -3.51 6.53 -19.45
C GLN A 70 -2.05 6.15 -19.15
N SER A 71 -1.71 5.96 -17.87
CA SER A 71 -0.37 5.51 -17.46
C SER A 71 -0.02 4.13 -18.00
N ARG A 72 -0.99 3.20 -17.99
CA ARG A 72 -0.82 1.84 -18.53
C ARG A 72 -0.71 1.83 -20.06
N THR A 73 -1.50 2.64 -20.77
CA THR A 73 -1.42 2.75 -22.24
C THR A 73 -0.10 3.37 -22.68
N ALA A 74 0.43 4.33 -21.92
CA ALA A 74 1.68 5.02 -22.25
C ALA A 74 2.94 4.15 -22.02
N ASN A 75 2.81 2.97 -21.40
CA ASN A 75 3.94 2.17 -20.99
C ASN A 75 3.70 0.66 -21.20
N PRO A 76 4.51 -0.05 -22.00
CA PRO A 76 4.36 -1.48 -22.21
C PRO A 76 4.48 -2.33 -20.93
N ASN A 77 5.07 -1.80 -19.84
CA ASN A 77 5.15 -2.51 -18.56
C ASN A 77 4.02 -2.16 -17.58
N GLY A 78 3.05 -1.35 -18.00
CA GLY A 78 1.96 -0.88 -17.17
C GLY A 78 2.36 0.23 -16.18
N ALA A 79 1.70 0.26 -15.03
CA ALA A 79 1.89 1.25 -13.96
C ALA A 79 1.94 0.55 -12.59
N VAL A 80 2.42 1.23 -11.55
CA VAL A 80 2.28 0.80 -10.15
C VAL A 80 1.18 1.65 -9.51
N VAL A 81 0.10 1.02 -9.06
CA VAL A 81 -1.04 1.72 -8.46
C VAL A 81 -1.05 1.51 -6.95
N VAL A 82 -1.13 2.61 -6.20
CA VAL A 82 -1.16 2.61 -4.73
C VAL A 82 -2.39 3.37 -4.25
N VAL A 83 -3.27 2.70 -3.53
CA VAL A 83 -4.44 3.31 -2.88
C VAL A 83 -4.12 3.54 -1.41
N PHE A 84 -4.46 4.70 -0.87
CA PHE A 84 -4.34 5.01 0.55
C PHE A 84 -5.64 5.59 1.12
N ILE A 85 -6.11 5.06 2.26
CA ILE A 85 -7.19 5.66 3.07
C ILE A 85 -6.62 6.10 4.42
N HIS A 86 -6.79 7.38 4.74
CA HIS A 86 -6.32 7.95 6.01
C HIS A 86 -7.22 7.60 7.20
N GLY A 87 -6.66 7.73 8.40
CA GLY A 87 -7.33 7.53 9.68
C GLY A 87 -8.17 8.71 10.17
N TRP A 88 -8.60 8.61 11.43
CA TRP A 88 -9.27 9.67 12.19
C TRP A 88 -8.35 10.91 12.31
N HIS A 89 -8.93 12.11 12.45
CA HIS A 89 -8.26 13.43 12.46
C HIS A 89 -7.63 13.92 11.15
N HIS A 90 -7.84 13.18 10.06
CA HIS A 90 -7.35 13.57 8.74
C HIS A 90 -8.48 13.83 7.76
N ASN A 91 -8.18 14.51 6.67
CA ASN A 91 -9.13 14.74 5.60
C ASN A 91 -8.44 14.78 4.24
N ALA A 92 -9.17 15.22 3.22
CA ALA A 92 -8.72 15.32 1.83
C ALA A 92 -8.40 16.76 1.40
N ALA A 93 -8.33 17.71 2.34
CA ALA A 93 -8.08 19.11 2.06
C ALA A 93 -6.65 19.29 1.58
N TRP A 94 -6.53 19.98 0.45
CA TRP A 94 -5.27 20.26 -0.18
C TRP A 94 -5.38 21.52 -1.04
N ASP A 95 -4.46 22.46 -0.83
CA ASP A 95 -4.24 23.62 -1.67
C ASP A 95 -2.99 23.38 -2.52
N VAL A 96 -3.22 23.16 -3.82
CA VAL A 96 -2.16 22.92 -4.80
C VAL A 96 -1.25 24.14 -4.98
N GLY A 97 -1.81 25.35 -4.93
CA GLY A 97 -1.06 26.59 -5.16
C GLY A 97 -0.09 26.91 -4.03
N MET A 98 -0.40 26.45 -2.81
CA MET A 98 0.42 26.69 -1.61
C MET A 98 1.22 25.47 -1.15
N ASP A 99 1.13 24.32 -1.84
CA ASP A 99 1.66 23.03 -1.38
C ASP A 99 1.32 22.76 0.11
N SER A 100 0.06 23.00 0.48
CA SER A 100 -0.38 22.94 1.88
C SER A 100 -1.73 22.22 2.05
N GLY A 101 -1.95 21.61 3.22
CA GLY A 101 -3.19 20.88 3.51
C GLY A 101 -2.98 19.80 4.57
N ASP A 102 -3.80 18.75 4.50
CA ASP A 102 -3.77 17.65 5.46
C ASP A 102 -2.41 16.94 5.50
N ALA A 103 -1.95 16.61 6.71
CA ALA A 103 -0.65 16.00 6.93
C ALA A 103 -0.54 14.60 6.29
N HIS A 104 -1.56 13.75 6.35
CA HIS A 104 -1.52 12.42 5.74
C HIS A 104 -1.55 12.48 4.22
N PHE A 105 -2.28 13.44 3.64
CA PHE A 105 -2.21 13.68 2.20
C PHE A 105 -0.78 14.04 1.76
N ARG A 106 -0.09 14.91 2.50
CA ARG A 106 1.31 15.27 2.24
C ARG A 106 2.26 14.10 2.47
N GLU A 107 2.13 13.35 3.56
CA GLU A 107 3.04 12.25 3.85
C GLU A 107 2.85 11.05 2.92
N PHE A 108 1.63 10.81 2.41
CA PHE A 108 1.40 9.81 1.38
C PHE A 108 2.20 10.09 0.11
N ARG A 109 2.40 11.36 -0.25
CA ARG A 109 3.28 11.74 -1.38
C ARG A 109 4.72 11.30 -1.16
N ASN A 110 5.21 11.27 0.08
CA ASN A 110 6.56 10.77 0.38
C ASN A 110 6.68 9.24 0.14
N VAL A 111 5.58 8.50 0.32
CA VAL A 111 5.52 7.07 -0.04
C VAL A 111 5.55 6.88 -1.56
N LEU A 112 4.76 7.66 -2.29
CA LEU A 112 4.72 7.62 -3.76
C LEU A 112 6.05 8.05 -4.38
N ALA A 113 6.67 9.10 -3.83
CA ALA A 113 8.00 9.57 -4.20
C ALA A 113 9.04 8.48 -4.02
N GLY A 114 9.03 7.81 -2.86
CA GLY A 114 9.89 6.66 -2.59
C GLY A 114 9.69 5.57 -3.64
N LEU A 115 8.45 5.20 -3.97
CA LEU A 115 8.18 4.19 -5.00
C LEU A 115 8.63 4.62 -6.40
N ALA A 116 8.36 5.86 -6.81
CA ALA A 116 8.70 6.36 -8.14
C ALA A 116 10.21 6.38 -8.35
N LEU A 117 10.96 6.88 -7.36
CA LEU A 117 12.42 6.84 -7.35
C LEU A 117 12.93 5.41 -7.43
N ARG A 118 12.36 4.50 -6.63
CA ARG A 118 12.79 3.11 -6.57
C ARG A 118 12.46 2.36 -7.87
N GLU A 119 11.36 2.68 -8.54
CA GLU A 119 11.04 2.17 -9.88
C GLU A 119 12.03 2.74 -10.91
N ALA A 120 12.30 4.05 -10.89
CA ALA A 120 13.25 4.68 -11.81
C ALA A 120 14.66 4.08 -11.72
N GLU A 121 15.21 3.94 -10.52
CA GLU A 121 16.55 3.39 -10.28
C GLU A 121 16.73 1.95 -10.79
N ARG A 122 15.66 1.16 -10.82
CA ARG A 122 15.72 -0.25 -11.23
C ARG A 122 16.05 -0.42 -12.70
N TYR A 123 15.49 0.44 -13.53
CA TYR A 123 15.59 0.34 -14.99
C TYR A 123 16.60 1.31 -15.59
N LEU A 124 17.41 1.96 -14.74
CA LEU A 124 18.52 2.86 -15.13
C LEU A 124 19.90 2.22 -14.90
N ARG A 125 20.00 0.90 -14.68
CA ARG A 125 21.28 0.24 -14.41
C ARG A 125 22.09 0.06 -15.70
N PRO A 126 23.35 0.53 -15.77
CA PRO A 126 24.24 0.15 -16.86
C PRO A 126 24.54 -1.35 -16.78
N GLU A 127 24.54 -2.06 -17.91
CA GLU A 127 25.32 -3.29 -18.01
C GLU A 127 26.80 -2.93 -17.89
N GLU A 128 27.62 -3.77 -17.23
CA GLU A 128 29.06 -3.51 -17.11
C GLU A 128 29.69 -3.28 -18.50
N GLY A 129 30.09 -2.04 -18.79
CA GLY A 129 30.71 -1.64 -20.06
C GLY A 129 29.75 -1.32 -21.21
N GLY A 130 28.43 -1.32 -21.00
CA GLY A 130 27.41 -1.05 -22.03
C GLY A 130 26.73 0.32 -21.92
N GLU A 131 26.03 0.73 -22.98
CA GLU A 131 25.12 1.90 -22.94
C GLU A 131 23.95 1.65 -21.97
N ILE A 132 23.46 2.70 -21.30
CA ILE A 132 22.28 2.62 -20.42
C ILE A 132 21.06 2.34 -21.30
N GLU A 133 20.59 1.10 -21.31
CA GLU A 133 19.37 0.74 -22.02
C GLU A 133 18.15 0.99 -21.11
N ILE A 134 17.40 2.05 -21.39
CA ILE A 134 16.16 2.38 -20.67
C ILE A 134 15.07 1.41 -21.13
N ARG A 135 14.96 0.26 -20.49
CA ARG A 135 13.89 -0.70 -20.78
C ARG A 135 13.10 -1.01 -19.51
N GLY A 136 12.06 -0.21 -19.23
CA GLY A 136 10.89 -0.78 -18.56
C GLY A 136 10.46 -0.25 -17.19
N GLY A 137 10.83 0.97 -16.79
CA GLY A 137 10.25 1.63 -15.61
C GLY A 137 8.73 1.68 -15.64
N ARG A 138 8.07 1.67 -14.49
CA ARG A 138 6.61 1.88 -14.38
C ARG A 138 6.32 3.22 -13.75
N ARG A 139 5.36 3.94 -14.35
CA ARG A 139 4.77 5.12 -13.74
C ARG A 139 4.07 4.75 -12.43
N VAL A 140 4.28 5.52 -11.38
CA VAL A 140 3.56 5.37 -10.11
C VAL A 140 2.32 6.26 -10.11
N VAL A 141 1.17 5.67 -9.79
CA VAL A 141 -0.13 6.34 -9.66
C VAL A 141 -0.67 6.11 -8.25
N GLY A 142 -0.71 7.17 -7.45
CA GLY A 142 -1.35 7.19 -6.14
C GLY A 142 -2.84 7.52 -6.24
N ILE A 143 -3.66 6.92 -5.38
CA ILE A 143 -5.06 7.25 -5.19
C ILE A 143 -5.31 7.47 -3.71
N TYR A 144 -5.57 8.71 -3.32
CA TYR A 144 -5.92 9.08 -1.95
C TYR A 144 -7.44 9.05 -1.78
N LEU A 145 -7.94 8.13 -0.98
CA LEU A 145 -9.36 8.08 -0.60
C LEU A 145 -9.55 8.91 0.67
N GLY A 146 -10.23 10.05 0.51
CA GLY A 146 -10.47 11.02 1.55
C GLY A 146 -11.87 10.95 2.13
N TRP A 147 -12.00 11.23 3.42
CA TRP A 147 -13.26 11.44 4.12
C TRP A 147 -13.04 12.49 5.23
N ASN A 148 -14.08 13.04 5.83
CA ASN A 148 -13.89 14.01 6.90
C ASN A 148 -13.58 13.30 8.22
N GLY A 149 -12.32 13.02 8.52
CA GLY A 149 -11.95 12.34 9.77
C GLY A 149 -12.41 13.11 11.01
N ASP A 150 -12.26 14.43 11.01
CA ASP A 150 -12.79 15.31 12.07
C ASP A 150 -14.17 15.90 11.72
N PRO A 151 -15.07 16.10 12.70
CA PRO A 151 -16.25 16.94 12.51
C PRO A 151 -15.83 18.37 12.13
N ALA A 152 -16.54 19.01 11.19
CA ALA A 152 -16.21 20.36 10.68
C ALA A 152 -16.07 21.46 11.77
N ASN A 153 -16.57 21.21 12.98
CA ASN A 153 -16.66 22.17 14.08
C ASN A 153 -15.62 21.92 15.20
N SER A 154 -14.76 20.89 15.10
CA SER A 154 -13.88 20.46 16.19
C SER A 154 -12.54 21.20 16.29
N TRP A 155 -12.17 21.98 15.26
CA TRP A 155 -10.88 22.71 15.19
C TRP A 155 -10.67 23.78 16.29
N ARG A 156 -11.72 24.13 17.04
CA ARG A 156 -11.69 25.18 18.07
C ARG A 156 -11.55 24.69 19.50
N VAL A 157 -11.55 23.38 19.75
CA VAL A 157 -11.54 22.85 21.12
C VAL A 157 -10.33 21.94 21.30
N ASN A 158 -9.21 22.54 21.72
CA ASN A 158 -8.04 21.80 22.21
C ASN A 158 -8.38 21.22 23.59
N THR A 159 -9.11 20.11 23.61
CA THR A 159 -9.25 19.27 24.79
C THR A 159 -8.81 17.87 24.42
N LEU A 160 -7.95 17.29 25.23
CA LEU A 160 -7.62 15.87 25.21
C LEU A 160 -8.82 15.01 24.79
N LEU A 161 -8.67 14.30 23.67
CA LEU A 161 -9.38 13.07 23.30
C LEU A 161 -10.88 13.04 23.67
N ASN A 162 -11.73 13.65 22.87
CA ASN A 162 -13.17 13.43 23.03
C ASN A 162 -13.57 12.05 22.50
N HIS A 163 -13.60 11.04 23.37
CA HIS A 163 -14.17 9.70 23.14
C HIS A 163 -15.49 9.69 22.36
N THR A 164 -16.31 10.72 22.55
CA THR A 164 -17.60 10.91 21.90
C THR A 164 -17.46 11.10 20.39
N THR A 165 -16.40 11.78 19.94
CA THR A 165 -16.10 11.93 18.51
C THR A 165 -15.54 10.64 17.92
N PHE A 166 -14.70 9.89 18.65
CA PHE A 166 -14.16 8.62 18.18
C PHE A 166 -15.26 7.65 17.74
N TRP A 167 -16.22 7.34 18.60
CA TRP A 167 -17.28 6.37 18.26
C TRP A 167 -18.18 6.86 17.13
N GLY A 168 -18.49 8.15 17.09
CA GLY A 168 -19.23 8.73 15.98
C GLY A 168 -18.48 8.61 14.66
N ARG A 169 -17.17 8.88 14.64
CA ARG A 169 -16.33 8.73 13.43
C ARG A 169 -16.09 7.26 13.08
N TYR A 170 -15.99 6.38 14.08
CA TYR A 170 -15.90 4.93 13.88
C TYR A 170 -17.15 4.38 13.17
N ASP A 171 -18.34 4.83 13.58
CA ASP A 171 -19.59 4.44 12.92
C ASP A 171 -19.68 4.99 11.49
N VAL A 172 -19.21 6.22 11.26
CA VAL A 172 -19.09 6.77 9.90
C VAL A 172 -18.11 5.95 9.06
N ALA A 173 -16.96 5.57 9.63
CA ALA A 173 -15.99 4.74 8.95
C ALA A 173 -16.57 3.37 8.58
N LYS A 174 -17.30 2.72 9.49
CA LYS A 174 -18.03 1.48 9.18
C LYS A 174 -19.07 1.68 8.07
N LYS A 175 -19.80 2.80 8.11
CA LYS A 175 -20.82 3.12 7.12
C LYS A 175 -20.22 3.31 5.72
N ILE A 176 -19.11 4.05 5.61
CA ILE A 176 -18.37 4.21 4.35
C ILE A 176 -17.78 2.84 3.92
N GLY A 177 -17.15 2.12 4.84
CA GLY A 177 -16.56 0.78 4.62
C GLY A 177 -17.54 -0.26 4.07
N ALA A 178 -18.79 -0.24 4.55
CA ALA A 178 -19.87 -1.11 4.09
C ALA A 178 -20.63 -0.54 2.87
N GLY A 179 -20.36 0.71 2.49
CA GLY A 179 -21.08 1.45 1.46
C GLY A 179 -20.80 0.94 0.04
N ASN A 180 -21.81 1.10 -0.83
CA ASN A 180 -21.70 0.68 -2.23
C ASN A 180 -20.68 1.51 -3.02
N ASP A 181 -20.51 2.79 -2.70
CA ASP A 181 -19.63 3.69 -3.44
C ASP A 181 -18.15 3.35 -3.20
N LEU A 182 -17.74 3.08 -1.95
CA LEU A 182 -16.38 2.60 -1.69
C LEU A 182 -16.11 1.26 -2.37
N ARG A 183 -17.07 0.33 -2.32
CA ARG A 183 -16.96 -0.96 -3.02
C ARG A 183 -16.84 -0.77 -4.53
N ALA A 184 -17.62 0.15 -5.12
CA ALA A 184 -17.57 0.48 -6.53
C ALA A 184 -16.23 1.11 -6.91
N ALA A 185 -15.70 2.02 -6.08
CA ALA A 185 -14.39 2.64 -6.29
C ALA A 185 -13.28 1.60 -6.32
N VAL A 186 -13.22 0.73 -5.29
CA VAL A 186 -12.23 -0.33 -5.22
C VAL A 186 -12.35 -1.25 -6.44
N ARG A 187 -13.55 -1.72 -6.79
CA ARG A 187 -13.77 -2.58 -7.97
C ARG A 187 -13.31 -1.94 -9.28
N GLN A 188 -13.65 -0.67 -9.51
CA GLN A 188 -13.24 0.04 -10.73
C GLN A 188 -11.72 0.29 -10.79
N ILE A 189 -11.08 0.49 -9.64
CA ILE A 189 -9.62 0.56 -9.54
C ILE A 189 -8.99 -0.81 -9.85
N VAL A 190 -9.54 -1.91 -9.31
CA VAL A 190 -9.08 -3.28 -9.66
C VAL A 190 -9.19 -3.50 -11.17
N ALA A 191 -10.37 -3.29 -11.75
CA ALA A 191 -10.61 -3.43 -13.18
C ALA A 191 -9.64 -2.59 -14.02
N SER A 192 -9.48 -1.30 -13.70
CA SER A 192 -8.58 -0.40 -14.43
C SER A 192 -7.10 -0.77 -14.32
N THR A 193 -6.73 -1.58 -13.32
CA THR A 193 -5.36 -2.01 -13.05
C THR A 193 -5.07 -3.42 -13.60
N LYS A 194 -6.09 -4.29 -13.63
CA LYS A 194 -5.95 -5.72 -13.93
C LYS A 194 -6.54 -6.13 -15.28
N ASP A 195 -7.57 -5.45 -15.76
CA ASP A 195 -8.17 -5.82 -17.03
C ASP A 195 -7.21 -5.52 -18.19
N PRO A 196 -7.22 -6.36 -19.24
CA PRO A 196 -6.59 -6.02 -20.50
C PRO A 196 -7.10 -4.65 -21.00
N LEU A 197 -6.20 -3.84 -21.55
CA LEU A 197 -6.61 -2.62 -22.25
C LEU A 197 -7.09 -3.00 -23.64
N ASP A 198 -8.11 -2.29 -24.13
CA ASP A 198 -8.76 -2.57 -25.42
C ASP A 198 -7.72 -2.69 -26.55
N GLY A 199 -7.64 -3.89 -27.16
CA GLY A 199 -6.79 -4.17 -28.31
C GLY A 199 -5.29 -4.29 -28.03
N GLN A 200 -4.83 -4.26 -26.77
CA GLN A 200 -3.41 -4.34 -26.42
C GLN A 200 -3.13 -5.48 -25.43
N GLN A 201 -2.11 -6.29 -25.71
CA GLN A 201 -1.52 -7.20 -24.72
C GLN A 201 -0.68 -6.39 -23.71
N THR A 202 -1.37 -5.64 -22.84
CA THR A 202 -0.72 -4.85 -21.79
C THR A 202 -0.66 -5.71 -20.52
N PRO A 203 0.48 -5.84 -19.84
CA PRO A 203 0.54 -6.58 -18.59
C PRO A 203 -0.37 -5.97 -17.52
N GLU A 204 -0.79 -6.81 -16.59
CA GLU A 204 -1.40 -6.33 -15.35
C GLU A 204 -0.46 -5.37 -14.64
N SER A 205 -1.04 -4.38 -13.98
CA SER A 205 -0.31 -3.42 -13.16
C SER A 205 -0.38 -3.83 -11.68
N PRO A 206 0.68 -3.66 -10.88
CA PRO A 206 0.59 -3.85 -9.44
C PRO A 206 -0.47 -2.95 -8.80
N LEU A 207 -1.26 -3.50 -7.88
CA LEU A 207 -2.24 -2.80 -7.08
C LEU A 207 -1.99 -3.04 -5.59
N ILE A 208 -1.56 -1.98 -4.91
CA ILE A 208 -1.32 -1.97 -3.47
C ILE A 208 -2.45 -1.17 -2.81
N LEU A 209 -3.12 -1.77 -1.84
CA LEU A 209 -4.16 -1.12 -1.05
C LEU A 209 -3.62 -0.87 0.35
N ILE A 210 -3.65 0.36 0.84
CA ILE A 210 -3.10 0.75 2.14
C ILE A 210 -4.17 1.50 2.92
N GLY A 211 -4.39 1.11 4.18
CA GLY A 211 -5.28 1.83 5.07
C GLY A 211 -4.62 2.02 6.42
N HIS A 212 -4.83 3.19 7.01
CA HIS A 212 -4.38 3.50 8.37
C HIS A 212 -5.59 3.65 9.31
N SER A 213 -5.52 3.10 10.53
CA SER A 213 -6.54 3.33 11.56
C SER A 213 -7.96 3.03 11.07
N MET A 214 -8.89 4.00 11.14
CA MET A 214 -10.25 3.88 10.60
C MET A 214 -10.30 3.72 9.07
N GLY A 215 -9.30 4.24 8.35
CA GLY A 215 -9.13 3.98 6.92
C GLY A 215 -8.81 2.52 6.62
N ALA A 216 -8.04 1.85 7.50
CA ALA A 216 -7.81 0.41 7.42
C ALA A 216 -9.12 -0.37 7.59
N LEU A 217 -9.94 -0.02 8.59
CA LEU A 217 -11.28 -0.58 8.77
C LEU A 217 -12.15 -0.48 7.51
N MET A 218 -12.19 0.69 6.86
CA MET A 218 -12.94 0.88 5.62
C MET A 218 -12.44 -0.07 4.52
N LEU A 219 -11.12 -0.13 4.35
CA LEU A 219 -10.50 -0.86 3.27
C LEU A 219 -10.55 -2.38 3.50
N GLU A 220 -10.38 -2.85 4.73
CA GLU A 220 -10.60 -4.25 5.13
C GLU A 220 -12.05 -4.67 4.87
N SER A 221 -13.03 -3.83 5.22
CA SER A 221 -14.45 -4.09 4.95
C SER A 221 -14.73 -4.20 3.44
N ALA A 222 -14.15 -3.31 2.64
CA ALA A 222 -14.26 -3.34 1.18
C ALA A 222 -13.56 -4.57 0.59
N PHE A 223 -12.36 -4.92 1.08
CA PHE A 223 -11.58 -6.08 0.65
C PHE A 223 -12.27 -7.40 0.99
N LEU A 224 -12.84 -7.53 2.19
CA LEU A 224 -13.66 -8.68 2.55
C LEU A 224 -14.89 -8.79 1.64
N SER A 225 -15.51 -7.66 1.30
CA SER A 225 -16.63 -7.63 0.34
C SER A 225 -16.19 -8.08 -1.06
N LEU A 226 -14.96 -7.75 -1.50
CA LEU A 226 -14.39 -8.29 -2.73
C LEU A 226 -14.20 -9.81 -2.64
N LEU A 227 -13.62 -10.34 -1.55
CA LEU A 227 -13.42 -11.78 -1.40
C LEU A 227 -14.74 -12.58 -1.40
N ARG A 228 -15.80 -11.99 -0.83
CA ARG A 228 -17.13 -12.60 -0.70
C ARG A 228 -18.03 -12.40 -1.91
N ALA A 229 -17.75 -11.44 -2.78
CA ALA A 229 -18.60 -11.22 -3.96
C ALA A 229 -18.66 -12.48 -4.84
N GLU A 230 -19.88 -12.80 -5.28
CA GLU A 230 -20.15 -13.95 -6.15
C GLU A 230 -19.89 -13.61 -7.62
N ASP A 231 -20.14 -12.37 -8.02
CA ASP A 231 -19.81 -11.81 -9.34
C ASP A 231 -18.36 -11.31 -9.39
N ASP A 232 -17.64 -11.72 -10.43
CA ASP A 232 -16.19 -11.94 -10.47
C ASP A 232 -15.33 -10.73 -10.02
N PRO A 233 -14.85 -10.71 -8.76
CA PRO A 233 -13.86 -9.73 -8.30
C PRO A 233 -12.44 -10.14 -8.71
N LEU A 234 -12.29 -11.32 -9.34
CA LEU A 234 -11.05 -12.01 -9.62
C LEU A 234 -10.92 -12.20 -11.13
N VAL A 235 -10.44 -11.17 -11.81
CA VAL A 235 -10.29 -11.20 -13.28
C VAL A 235 -9.45 -12.42 -13.67
N ARG A 236 -9.82 -13.15 -14.72
CA ARG A 236 -8.99 -14.27 -15.18
C ARG A 236 -7.74 -13.70 -15.85
N ALA A 237 -6.58 -13.90 -15.24
CA ALA A 237 -5.31 -13.39 -15.75
C ALA A 237 -4.94 -14.05 -17.08
N PRO A 238 -4.71 -13.28 -18.16
CA PRO A 238 -4.16 -13.83 -19.41
C PRO A 238 -2.65 -14.07 -19.27
N GLY A 239 -2.17 -15.31 -19.40
CA GLY A 239 -0.78 -15.64 -19.75
C GLY A 239 0.37 -15.25 -18.79
N ASN A 240 1.50 -15.96 -18.89
CA ASN A 240 2.63 -16.09 -17.94
C ASN A 240 3.18 -14.80 -17.28
N ARG A 241 2.85 -14.57 -15.99
CA ARG A 241 3.82 -14.07 -15.02
C ARG A 241 4.34 -15.30 -14.30
N ASP A 242 5.56 -15.72 -14.59
CA ASP A 242 6.07 -16.97 -14.00
C ASP A 242 6.44 -16.81 -12.53
N THR A 243 6.85 -15.60 -12.12
CA THR A 243 7.50 -15.40 -10.83
C THR A 243 6.53 -15.22 -9.66
N VAL A 244 5.45 -14.44 -9.81
CA VAL A 244 4.38 -14.29 -8.80
C VAL A 244 3.03 -14.58 -9.41
N GLN A 245 2.28 -15.49 -8.77
CA GLN A 245 0.97 -15.90 -9.24
C GLN A 245 -0.02 -15.98 -8.10
N ILE A 246 -1.24 -15.48 -8.36
CA ILE A 246 -2.40 -15.69 -7.50
C ILE A 246 -3.29 -16.72 -8.20
N ARG A 247 -3.67 -17.77 -7.47
CA ARG A 247 -4.53 -18.84 -7.96
C ARG A 247 -5.77 -19.00 -7.09
N LYS A 248 -6.87 -19.40 -7.70
CA LYS A 248 -8.11 -19.84 -7.06
C LYS A 248 -8.45 -21.21 -7.59
N ASN A 249 -8.50 -22.23 -6.73
CA ASN A 249 -8.72 -23.63 -7.16
C ASN A 249 -7.74 -24.07 -8.27
N GLY A 250 -6.47 -23.69 -8.17
CA GLY A 250 -5.44 -23.98 -9.17
C GLY A 250 -5.49 -23.11 -10.44
N GLN A 251 -6.59 -22.41 -10.70
CA GLN A 251 -6.70 -21.50 -11.84
C GLN A 251 -6.10 -20.13 -11.48
N ARG A 252 -5.27 -19.58 -12.38
CA ARG A 252 -4.73 -18.23 -12.19
C ARG A 252 -5.81 -17.16 -12.31
N ILE A 253 -5.70 -16.17 -11.43
CA ILE A 253 -6.56 -15.00 -11.38
C ILE A 253 -5.73 -13.74 -11.15
N SER A 254 -6.34 -12.59 -11.40
CA SER A 254 -5.88 -11.26 -11.06
C SER A 254 -6.69 -10.75 -9.88
N PHE A 255 -6.01 -10.14 -8.93
CA PHE A 255 -6.60 -9.59 -7.71
C PHE A 255 -5.68 -8.47 -7.21
N PRO A 256 -6.11 -7.56 -6.30
CA PRO A 256 -5.16 -6.69 -5.63
C PRO A 256 -3.98 -7.49 -5.09
N ASP A 257 -2.77 -6.98 -5.32
CA ASP A 257 -1.55 -7.73 -4.98
C ASP A 257 -1.38 -7.78 -3.47
N VAL A 258 -1.72 -6.71 -2.75
CA VAL A 258 -1.68 -6.71 -1.29
C VAL A 258 -2.62 -5.65 -0.71
N LEU A 259 -3.27 -5.98 0.39
CA LEU A 259 -3.85 -5.04 1.35
C LEU A 259 -2.91 -4.91 2.55
N ILE A 260 -2.49 -3.69 2.90
CA ILE A 260 -1.69 -3.37 4.07
C ILE A 260 -2.51 -2.48 5.01
N ALA A 261 -2.92 -3.05 6.15
CA ALA A 261 -3.56 -2.34 7.23
C ALA A 261 -2.49 -1.92 8.26
N VAL A 262 -2.32 -0.62 8.46
CA VAL A 262 -1.37 -0.06 9.42
C VAL A 262 -2.12 0.47 10.62
N ASN A 263 -1.78 -0.04 11.81
CA ASN A 263 -2.43 0.29 13.08
C ASN A 263 -3.97 0.24 12.95
N SER A 264 -4.50 -0.89 12.44
CA SER A 264 -5.92 -0.96 12.09
C SER A 264 -6.82 -0.69 13.29
N ALA A 265 -7.84 0.16 13.08
CA ALA A 265 -8.92 0.35 14.03
C ALA A 265 -10.03 -0.71 13.88
N ALA A 266 -9.94 -1.62 12.91
CA ALA A 266 -10.95 -2.63 12.66
C ALA A 266 -11.20 -3.51 13.88
N ASP A 267 -12.43 -3.99 14.03
CA ASP A 267 -12.68 -5.14 14.89
C ASP A 267 -11.95 -6.35 14.29
N SER A 268 -11.13 -7.03 15.10
CA SER A 268 -10.36 -8.23 14.72
C SER A 268 -11.21 -9.30 14.03
N GLN A 269 -12.53 -9.31 14.23
CA GLN A 269 -13.42 -10.20 13.49
C GLN A 269 -13.36 -9.98 11.97
N ILE A 270 -13.11 -8.77 11.48
CA ILE A 270 -12.96 -8.49 10.05
C ILE A 270 -11.70 -9.17 9.50
N ALA A 271 -10.55 -9.06 10.19
CA ALA A 271 -9.33 -9.76 9.82
C ALA A 271 -9.47 -11.29 9.88
N LYS A 272 -10.21 -11.81 10.87
CA LYS A 272 -10.56 -13.25 10.95
C LYS A 272 -11.40 -13.67 9.74
N ASP A 273 -12.41 -12.87 9.39
CA ASP A 273 -13.28 -13.11 8.25
C ASP A 273 -12.53 -13.04 6.92
N ILE A 274 -11.56 -12.12 6.78
CA ILE A 274 -10.66 -12.07 5.61
C ILE A 274 -9.84 -13.35 5.53
N SER A 275 -9.24 -13.78 6.64
CA SER A 275 -8.43 -15.00 6.70
C SER A 275 -9.26 -16.24 6.36
N ALA A 276 -10.48 -16.34 6.88
CA ALA A 276 -11.43 -17.40 6.57
C ALA A 276 -11.83 -17.37 5.08
N ALA A 277 -12.19 -16.20 4.54
CA ALA A 277 -12.58 -16.06 3.14
C ALA A 277 -11.44 -16.43 2.18
N LEU A 278 -10.19 -16.07 2.48
CA LEU A 278 -9.02 -16.49 1.70
C LEU A 278 -8.89 -18.03 1.63
N GLN A 279 -9.12 -18.71 2.76
CA GLN A 279 -9.07 -20.18 2.85
C GLN A 279 -10.27 -20.85 2.18
N GLU A 280 -11.49 -20.39 2.44
CA GLU A 280 -12.74 -20.90 1.87
C GLU A 280 -12.76 -20.78 0.34
N ARG A 281 -12.24 -19.67 -0.18
CA ARG A 281 -12.08 -19.45 -1.62
C ARG A 281 -10.92 -20.24 -2.22
N LYS A 282 -10.12 -20.95 -1.40
CA LYS A 282 -8.93 -21.71 -1.82
C LYS A 282 -7.99 -20.83 -2.66
N LEU A 283 -7.76 -19.62 -2.15
CA LEU A 283 -6.79 -18.71 -2.74
C LEU A 283 -5.38 -19.14 -2.35
N GLU A 284 -4.48 -19.04 -3.32
CA GLU A 284 -3.06 -19.31 -3.18
C GLU A 284 -2.29 -18.17 -3.81
N LYS A 285 -1.16 -17.80 -3.21
CA LYS A 285 -0.21 -16.88 -3.81
C LYS A 285 1.17 -17.48 -3.69
N THR A 286 1.88 -17.59 -4.81
CA THR A 286 3.18 -18.23 -4.86
C THR A 286 4.20 -17.30 -5.50
N PHE A 287 5.36 -17.18 -4.87
CA PHE A 287 6.57 -16.65 -5.49
C PHE A 287 7.53 -17.80 -5.79
N ILE A 288 8.00 -17.89 -7.02
CA ILE A 288 8.99 -18.89 -7.45
C ILE A 288 10.04 -18.19 -8.32
N SER A 289 11.28 -18.31 -7.93
CA SER A 289 12.47 -17.95 -8.71
C SER A 289 13.43 -19.14 -8.74
N THR A 290 14.57 -19.00 -9.43
CA THR A 290 15.61 -20.05 -9.49
C THR A 290 16.11 -20.50 -8.11
N GLN A 291 16.06 -19.61 -7.12
CA GLN A 291 16.77 -19.76 -5.85
C GLN A 291 15.88 -19.60 -4.61
N ILE A 292 14.65 -19.13 -4.79
CA ILE A 292 13.73 -18.78 -3.71
C ILE A 292 12.31 -19.18 -4.10
N ARG A 293 11.62 -19.86 -3.20
CA ARG A 293 10.20 -20.18 -3.26
C ARG A 293 9.53 -19.94 -1.90
N TYR A 294 8.45 -19.16 -1.91
CA TYR A 294 7.60 -18.98 -0.73
C TYR A 294 6.18 -18.54 -1.12
N ALA A 295 5.31 -18.33 -0.13
CA ALA A 295 3.95 -17.84 -0.30
C ALA A 295 3.82 -16.39 0.21
N PRO A 296 3.85 -15.38 -0.69
CA PRO A 296 3.64 -13.99 -0.31
C PRO A 296 2.24 -13.73 0.25
N PRO A 297 2.06 -12.73 1.12
CA PRO A 297 0.74 -12.35 1.63
C PRO A 297 -0.12 -11.65 0.55
N LEU A 298 -1.44 -11.77 0.72
CA LEU A 298 -2.46 -10.91 0.11
C LEU A 298 -3.00 -9.88 1.11
N PHE A 299 -2.88 -10.13 2.40
CA PHE A 299 -3.26 -9.22 3.47
C PHE A 299 -2.12 -9.13 4.48
N ILE A 300 -1.77 -7.90 4.89
CA ILE A 300 -0.80 -7.64 5.93
C ILE A 300 -1.47 -6.68 6.93
N SER A 301 -1.43 -7.02 8.22
CA SER A 301 -1.83 -6.11 9.30
C SER A 301 -0.64 -5.88 10.21
N VAL A 302 -0.13 -4.64 10.24
CA VAL A 302 1.04 -4.24 11.03
C VAL A 302 0.59 -3.26 12.09
N THR A 303 0.84 -3.56 13.37
CA THR A 303 0.45 -2.69 14.49
C THR A 303 1.62 -2.39 15.41
N SER A 304 1.78 -1.14 15.85
CA SER A 304 2.77 -0.80 16.87
C SER A 304 2.47 -1.48 18.20
N THR A 305 3.48 -2.00 18.89
CA THR A 305 3.33 -2.42 20.29
C THR A 305 3.04 -1.23 21.23
N ALA A 306 3.35 -0.01 20.80
CA ALA A 306 3.06 1.23 21.52
C ALA A 306 1.75 1.91 21.09
N ASP A 307 0.95 1.28 20.22
CA ASP A 307 -0.36 1.80 19.83
C ASP A 307 -1.37 1.68 21.00
N ALA A 308 -1.32 2.68 21.88
CA ALA A 308 -2.23 2.82 23.00
C ALA A 308 -3.66 3.14 22.56
N ALA A 309 -3.84 3.83 21.41
CA ALA A 309 -5.15 4.21 20.92
C ALA A 309 -5.98 2.96 20.64
N THR A 310 -5.52 2.07 19.76
CA THR A 310 -6.25 0.83 19.42
C THR A 310 -6.28 -0.18 20.57
N GLY A 311 -5.24 -0.21 21.40
CA GLY A 311 -5.15 -1.10 22.56
C GLY A 311 -6.14 -0.75 23.67
N TRP A 312 -6.58 0.50 23.74
CA TRP A 312 -7.49 1.00 24.78
C TRP A 312 -8.93 1.21 24.30
N ILE A 313 -9.15 1.52 23.02
CA ILE A 313 -10.47 1.78 22.43
C ILE A 313 -11.52 0.73 22.85
N TRP A 314 -11.21 -0.56 22.72
CA TRP A 314 -12.14 -1.63 23.07
C TRP A 314 -12.28 -1.92 24.56
N ARG A 315 -11.30 -1.51 25.38
CA ARG A 315 -11.37 -1.63 26.84
C ARG A 315 -12.33 -0.61 27.44
N THR A 316 -12.50 0.53 26.79
CA THR A 316 -13.45 1.59 27.18
C THR A 316 -14.77 1.54 26.45
N ALA A 317 -14.92 0.62 25.49
CA ALA A 317 -16.17 0.44 24.79
C ALA A 317 -17.26 -0.11 25.72
N GLN A 318 -18.40 0.57 25.80
CA GLN A 318 -19.55 0.15 26.63
C GLN A 318 -20.50 -0.75 25.83
N GLY A 319 -21.31 -1.56 26.52
CA GLY A 319 -22.34 -2.39 25.89
C GLY A 319 -21.79 -3.51 24.99
N LEU A 320 -22.38 -3.69 23.80
CA LEU A 320 -22.08 -4.77 22.83
C LEU A 320 -20.65 -4.74 22.24
N HIS A 321 -19.85 -3.74 22.59
CA HIS A 321 -18.48 -3.56 22.12
C HIS A 321 -17.42 -3.96 23.15
N PHE A 322 -17.83 -4.28 24.40
CA PHE A 322 -16.93 -4.68 25.47
C PHE A 322 -16.22 -6.00 25.14
N GLY A 323 -14.89 -6.04 25.34
CA GLY A 323 -14.07 -7.25 25.14
C GLY A 323 -13.60 -7.51 23.71
N ARG A 324 -14.01 -6.68 22.74
CA ARG A 324 -13.46 -6.70 21.37
C ARG A 324 -11.98 -6.33 21.37
N ARG A 325 -11.31 -6.60 20.26
CA ARG A 325 -9.89 -6.29 20.04
C ARG A 325 -9.70 -5.84 18.60
N THR A 326 -8.71 -4.99 18.35
CA THR A 326 -8.25 -4.73 16.99
C THR A 326 -7.30 -5.83 16.54
N ASP A 327 -7.02 -5.87 15.23
CA ASP A 327 -6.13 -6.83 14.58
C ASP A 327 -4.84 -7.09 15.36
N GLY A 328 -4.06 -6.04 15.62
CA GLY A 328 -2.75 -6.16 16.25
C GLY A 328 -2.78 -6.54 17.72
N HIS A 329 -3.94 -6.37 18.39
CA HIS A 329 -4.10 -6.66 19.82
C HIS A 329 -4.82 -7.99 20.08
N ASP A 330 -5.38 -8.63 19.04
CA ASP A 330 -5.84 -10.02 19.12
C ASP A 330 -4.69 -11.00 18.85
N LYS A 331 -4.10 -11.51 19.92
CA LYS A 331 -3.01 -12.52 19.86
C LYS A 331 -3.37 -13.77 19.05
N SER A 332 -4.66 -14.10 18.87
CA SER A 332 -5.07 -15.26 18.07
C SER A 332 -4.82 -15.08 16.56
N LEU A 333 -4.75 -13.82 16.11
CA LEU A 333 -4.50 -13.44 14.72
C LEU A 333 -3.02 -13.40 14.35
N LEU A 334 -2.12 -13.23 15.33
CA LEU A 334 -0.68 -13.07 15.05
C LEU A 334 -0.12 -14.30 14.34
N THR A 335 0.40 -14.08 13.13
CA THR A 335 1.03 -15.10 12.31
C THR A 335 2.53 -14.97 12.27
N HIS A 336 3.05 -13.75 12.46
CA HIS A 336 4.48 -13.47 12.46
C HIS A 336 4.89 -12.68 13.70
N ARG A 337 6.16 -12.82 14.07
CA ARG A 337 6.86 -12.00 15.05
C ARG A 337 7.86 -11.13 14.31
N PHE A 338 7.94 -9.86 14.68
CA PHE A 338 8.93 -8.92 14.16
C PHE A 338 9.86 -8.48 15.31
N THR A 339 11.11 -8.94 15.29
CA THR A 339 12.10 -8.69 16.35
C THR A 339 13.32 -7.98 15.81
N ARG A 340 13.94 -7.13 16.62
CA ARG A 340 15.26 -6.57 16.31
C ARG A 340 16.32 -7.61 16.68
N GLU A 341 17.17 -7.97 15.73
CA GLU A 341 18.21 -8.99 15.90
C GLU A 341 19.59 -8.33 16.09
N ASP A 342 20.01 -7.51 15.12
CA ASP A 342 21.33 -6.89 15.10
C ASP A 342 21.24 -5.35 15.10
N LYS A 343 22.29 -4.68 15.58
CA LYS A 343 22.41 -3.23 15.60
C LYS A 343 23.56 -2.75 14.73
N GLY A 344 23.38 -1.61 14.07
CA GLY A 344 24.45 -0.97 13.30
C GLY A 344 24.94 -1.80 12.11
N VAL A 345 24.04 -2.53 11.46
CA VAL A 345 24.36 -3.28 10.25
C VAL A 345 24.54 -2.31 9.07
N GLN A 346 25.44 -2.66 8.15
CA GLN A 346 25.63 -1.91 6.93
C GLN A 346 24.61 -2.32 5.87
N CYS A 347 23.99 -1.32 5.26
CA CYS A 347 22.99 -1.48 4.22
C CYS A 347 23.36 -0.58 3.04
N GLU A 348 24.17 -1.15 2.14
CA GLU A 348 24.70 -0.43 0.98
C GLU A 348 23.63 -0.27 -0.10
N PRO A 349 23.36 0.97 -0.57
CA PRO A 349 22.49 1.21 -1.72
C PRO A 349 22.96 0.43 -2.95
N ALA A 350 22.05 0.05 -3.84
CA ALA A 350 22.37 -0.76 -5.03
C ALA A 350 23.19 -0.04 -6.14
N GLY A 351 23.97 0.98 -5.79
CA GLY A 351 24.74 1.82 -6.73
C GLY A 351 23.94 2.96 -7.35
N ALA A 352 22.66 3.12 -7.00
CA ALA A 352 21.79 4.16 -7.49
C ALA A 352 21.79 5.41 -6.59
N VAL A 353 21.56 6.58 -7.19
CA VAL A 353 21.39 7.85 -6.46
C VAL A 353 20.02 7.86 -5.79
N ASP A 354 19.98 7.58 -4.49
CA ASP A 354 18.76 7.51 -3.67
C ASP A 354 17.98 8.83 -3.48
N LYS A 355 18.46 9.93 -4.11
CA LYS A 355 17.93 11.30 -4.05
C LYS A 355 17.52 11.75 -2.65
N GLY A 356 18.26 11.36 -1.61
CA GLY A 356 17.98 11.78 -0.24
C GLY A 356 16.96 10.93 0.51
N GLN A 357 16.43 9.87 -0.12
CA GLN A 357 15.61 8.90 0.59
C GLN A 357 16.51 7.95 1.38
N ASN A 358 16.07 7.59 2.59
CA ASN A 358 16.63 6.44 3.29
C ASN A 358 16.41 5.15 2.46
N TRP A 359 17.13 4.09 2.82
CA TRP A 359 17.06 2.78 2.16
C TRP A 359 16.72 1.69 3.17
N HIS A 360 16.08 0.61 2.74
CA HIS A 360 15.99 -0.64 3.50
C HIS A 360 16.60 -1.80 2.72
N CYS A 361 17.29 -2.69 3.43
CA CYS A 361 17.81 -3.90 2.82
C CYS A 361 16.90 -5.07 3.18
N LEU A 362 16.24 -5.64 2.17
CA LEU A 362 15.68 -6.99 2.27
C LEU A 362 16.82 -8.00 2.12
N ARG A 363 16.89 -8.97 3.02
CA ARG A 363 17.85 -10.08 2.95
C ARG A 363 17.17 -11.34 2.43
N ARG A 364 17.96 -12.26 1.88
CA ARG A 364 17.48 -13.56 1.37
C ARG A 364 16.58 -14.28 2.38
N PRO A 365 15.39 -14.77 1.96
CA PRO A 365 14.54 -15.54 2.86
C PRO A 365 15.25 -16.84 3.26
N ALA A 366 15.11 -17.20 4.53
CA ALA A 366 15.77 -18.37 5.12
C ALA A 366 14.80 -19.17 6.00
N PRO A 367 14.59 -20.48 5.74
CA PRO A 367 14.99 -21.22 4.53
C PRO A 367 14.42 -20.58 3.24
N ASN A 368 15.05 -20.85 2.09
CA ASN A 368 14.68 -20.26 0.81
C ASN A 368 13.61 -21.06 0.03
N ASP A 369 13.21 -22.24 0.50
CA ASP A 369 12.19 -23.10 -0.11
C ASP A 369 11.17 -23.56 0.93
N ILE A 370 10.49 -22.59 1.55
CA ILE A 370 9.43 -22.84 2.53
C ILE A 370 8.33 -21.78 2.38
N ALA A 371 7.08 -22.16 2.67
CA ALA A 371 5.93 -21.28 2.43
C ALA A 371 6.01 -19.96 3.21
N MET A 372 6.45 -19.97 4.46
CA MET A 372 6.63 -18.77 5.29
C MET A 372 8.06 -18.74 5.85
N PRO A 373 9.03 -18.18 5.13
CA PRO A 373 10.42 -18.13 5.56
C PRO A 373 10.65 -17.03 6.61
N ASN A 374 11.80 -17.07 7.30
CA ASN A 374 12.28 -15.89 8.01
C ASN A 374 12.79 -14.87 6.99
N ILE A 375 12.47 -13.59 7.22
CA ILE A 375 12.88 -12.50 6.34
C ILE A 375 13.53 -11.41 7.19
N ASP A 376 14.81 -11.16 6.94
CA ASP A 376 15.54 -10.08 7.60
C ASP A 376 15.39 -8.78 6.78
N ILE A 377 15.09 -7.69 7.49
CA ILE A 377 14.80 -6.36 6.97
C ILE A 377 15.64 -5.37 7.77
N ASP A 378 16.59 -4.73 7.10
CA ASP A 378 17.42 -3.70 7.73
C ASP A 378 16.78 -2.33 7.53
N LEU A 379 16.47 -1.63 8.63
CA LEU A 379 15.82 -0.31 8.63
C LEU A 379 16.75 0.75 9.24
N PRO A 380 16.70 2.00 8.77
CA PRO A 380 17.61 3.05 9.24
C PRO A 380 17.42 3.34 10.73
N THR A 381 18.51 3.69 11.41
CA THR A 381 18.50 4.01 12.86
C THR A 381 18.10 5.45 13.17
N ARG A 382 18.05 6.32 12.16
CA ARG A 382 17.61 7.71 12.27
C ARG A 382 17.16 8.24 10.92
N GLU A 383 16.54 9.41 10.94
CA GLU A 383 16.29 10.18 9.72
C GLU A 383 17.63 10.58 9.09
N ARG A 384 17.60 10.73 7.76
CA ARG A 384 18.75 11.22 7.00
C ARG A 384 18.85 12.74 7.10
N GLU A 385 20.07 13.25 7.22
CA GLU A 385 20.38 14.68 7.28
C GLU A 385 20.87 15.19 5.90
N GLY A 386 19.92 15.41 4.98
CA GLY A 386 20.20 15.93 3.64
C GLY A 386 20.85 14.91 2.69
N LEU A 387 21.18 15.34 1.47
CA LEU A 387 21.63 14.44 0.39
C LEU A 387 23.04 13.83 0.60
N ALA A 388 23.85 14.43 1.47
CA ALA A 388 25.23 14.01 1.73
C ALA A 388 25.33 12.90 2.79
N ASP A 389 24.32 12.73 3.64
CA ASP A 389 24.29 11.75 4.72
C ASP A 389 23.95 10.34 4.21
N ARG A 390 24.89 9.75 3.48
CA ARG A 390 24.69 8.46 2.78
C ARG A 390 24.93 7.23 3.65
N GLN A 391 25.60 7.37 4.79
CA GLN A 391 25.99 6.27 5.68
C GLN A 391 25.13 6.21 6.94
N VAL A 392 23.81 6.35 6.78
CA VAL A 392 22.87 6.17 7.90
C VAL A 392 22.98 4.71 8.37
N PRO A 393 23.32 4.44 9.65
CA PRO A 393 23.39 3.05 10.13
C PRO A 393 22.01 2.41 10.16
N HIS A 394 21.94 1.08 10.02
CA HIS A 394 20.70 0.34 10.09
C HIS A 394 20.65 -0.61 11.28
N ASP A 395 19.44 -0.95 11.69
CA ASP A 395 19.16 -2.06 12.59
C ASP A 395 18.53 -3.19 11.80
N ARG A 396 18.95 -4.42 12.07
CA ARG A 396 18.34 -5.61 11.47
C ARG A 396 17.13 -6.03 12.26
N TYR A 397 16.02 -6.17 11.56
CA TYR A 397 14.80 -6.77 12.09
C TYR A 397 14.51 -8.08 11.36
N ARG A 398 13.96 -9.05 12.07
CA ARG A 398 13.56 -10.35 11.52
C ARG A 398 12.07 -10.53 11.64
N LEU A 399 11.42 -10.78 10.50
CA LEU A 399 10.05 -11.27 10.43
C LEU A 399 10.08 -12.80 10.43
N SER A 400 9.58 -13.43 11.49
CA SER A 400 9.57 -14.89 11.66
C SER A 400 8.13 -15.42 11.79
N PRO A 401 7.76 -16.54 11.15
CA PRO A 401 6.46 -17.17 11.40
C PRO A 401 6.37 -17.68 12.85
N ILE A 402 5.19 -17.53 13.48
CA ILE A 402 4.93 -18.03 14.85
C ILE A 402 4.46 -19.49 14.85
N ARG A 403 3.81 -19.92 13.76
CA ARG A 403 3.25 -21.27 13.60
C ARG A 403 4.00 -22.03 12.50
N ASN A 404 3.49 -23.22 12.13
CA ASN A 404 4.09 -24.09 11.12
C ASN A 404 4.39 -23.33 9.81
N ALA A 405 5.68 -23.09 9.56
CA ALA A 405 6.18 -22.36 8.41
C ALA A 405 5.93 -23.07 7.07
N ALA A 406 5.68 -24.38 7.06
CA ALA A 406 5.44 -25.15 5.85
C ALA A 406 4.04 -24.95 5.25
N LYS A 407 3.07 -24.46 6.05
CA LYS A 407 1.71 -24.18 5.56
C LYS A 407 1.60 -22.69 5.20
N PRO A 408 1.22 -22.34 3.96
CA PRO A 408 1.08 -20.94 3.58
C PRO A 408 -0.04 -20.26 4.39
N HIS A 409 0.18 -19.00 4.75
CA HIS A 409 -0.84 -18.13 5.33
C HIS A 409 -0.85 -16.81 4.57
N LEU A 410 -1.92 -16.54 3.83
CA LEU A 410 -2.02 -15.35 2.96
C LEU A 410 -2.29 -14.04 3.72
N ALA A 411 -2.56 -14.14 5.03
CA ALA A 411 -2.70 -12.99 5.92
C ALA A 411 -1.52 -12.92 6.92
N TRP A 412 -0.67 -11.90 6.82
CA TRP A 412 0.47 -11.70 7.70
C TRP A 412 0.13 -10.64 8.75
N LEU A 413 -0.12 -11.06 9.97
CA LEU A 413 -0.46 -10.17 11.08
C LEU A 413 0.65 -10.23 12.12
N PHE A 414 1.21 -9.07 12.43
CA PHE A 414 2.31 -8.94 13.37
C PHE A 414 2.35 -7.56 14.02
N GLN A 415 3.04 -7.50 15.15
CA GLN A 415 3.32 -6.24 15.82
C GLN A 415 4.75 -5.80 15.55
N VAL A 416 4.97 -4.49 15.48
CA VAL A 416 6.29 -3.87 15.36
C VAL A 416 6.65 -3.10 16.63
N PRO A 417 7.93 -3.04 17.01
CA PRO A 417 8.33 -2.35 18.23
C PRO A 417 8.25 -0.82 18.05
N ARG A 418 8.14 -0.09 19.17
CA ARG A 418 7.96 1.37 19.18
C ARG A 418 9.06 2.15 18.45
N GLU A 419 10.23 1.57 18.29
CA GLU A 419 11.34 2.20 17.58
C GLU A 419 11.05 2.31 16.08
N VAL A 420 10.15 1.49 15.53
CA VAL A 420 9.71 1.55 14.12
C VAL A 420 8.51 2.48 13.95
N THR A 421 7.53 2.38 14.84
CA THR A 421 6.36 3.26 14.90
C THR A 421 6.13 3.64 16.36
N ALA A 422 6.45 4.88 16.73
CA ALA A 422 6.46 5.32 18.13
C ALA A 422 5.07 5.30 18.78
N ASP A 423 4.03 5.51 17.98
CA ASP A 423 2.64 5.51 18.39
C ASP A 423 1.69 5.11 17.25
N HIS A 424 0.40 5.43 17.41
CA HIS A 424 -0.65 5.14 16.45
C HIS A 424 -0.52 5.90 15.12
N ASN A 425 -0.05 7.15 15.15
CA ASN A 425 0.00 8.07 14.02
C ASN A 425 1.40 8.21 13.41
N ASP A 426 2.45 7.78 14.12
CA ASP A 426 3.82 7.72 13.63
C ASP A 426 4.04 6.60 12.60
N ILE A 427 3.36 6.72 11.46
CA ILE A 427 3.36 5.74 10.37
C ILE A 427 4.12 6.20 9.12
N PHE A 428 4.62 7.44 9.14
CA PHE A 428 5.33 8.06 8.01
C PHE A 428 6.78 8.48 8.32
N ASN A 429 7.31 8.19 9.50
CA ASN A 429 8.76 8.27 9.72
C ASN A 429 9.52 7.34 8.75
N SER A 430 10.83 7.53 8.59
CA SER A 430 11.62 6.77 7.62
C SER A 430 11.60 5.27 7.85
N ARG A 431 11.60 4.78 9.10
CA ARG A 431 11.51 3.34 9.38
C ARG A 431 10.15 2.79 8.97
N ALA A 432 9.07 3.50 9.30
CA ALA A 432 7.71 3.09 8.97
C ALA A 432 7.47 3.08 7.45
N ARG A 433 7.87 4.14 6.74
CA ARG A 433 7.79 4.20 5.26
C ARG A 433 8.60 3.11 4.60
N LEU A 434 9.82 2.85 5.08
CA LEU A 434 10.66 1.82 4.50
C LEU A 434 10.23 0.40 4.86
N LEU A 435 9.66 0.20 6.05
CA LEU A 435 8.98 -1.06 6.37
C LEU A 435 7.78 -1.27 5.44
N LEU A 436 6.99 -0.23 5.16
CA LEU A 436 5.90 -0.29 4.19
C LEU A 436 6.43 -0.67 2.80
N MET A 437 7.57 -0.10 2.37
CA MET A 437 8.21 -0.47 1.10
C MET A 437 8.67 -1.92 1.10
N ALA A 438 9.28 -2.38 2.20
CA ALA A 438 9.64 -3.77 2.40
C ALA A 438 8.41 -4.68 2.29
N MET A 439 7.28 -4.33 2.91
CA MET A 439 6.05 -5.12 2.84
C MET A 439 5.46 -5.18 1.43
N ILE A 440 5.47 -4.06 0.69
CA ILE A 440 5.05 -4.02 -0.71
C ILE A 440 5.91 -4.94 -1.56
N GLN A 441 7.24 -4.89 -1.40
CA GLN A 441 8.16 -5.77 -2.12
C GLN A 441 7.99 -7.24 -1.72
N LEU A 442 7.89 -7.56 -0.42
CA LEU A 442 7.74 -8.93 0.08
C LEU A 442 6.41 -9.57 -0.30
N SER A 443 5.37 -8.75 -0.53
CA SER A 443 4.13 -9.23 -1.12
C SER A 443 4.28 -9.64 -2.59
N GLY A 444 5.39 -9.31 -3.25
CA GLY A 444 5.58 -9.52 -4.68
C GLY A 444 4.75 -8.58 -5.57
N ALA A 445 4.21 -7.49 -5.00
CA ALA A 445 3.49 -6.47 -5.78
C ALA A 445 4.47 -5.71 -6.69
N VAL A 446 5.64 -5.35 -6.17
CA VAL A 446 6.71 -4.71 -6.96
C VAL A 446 8.01 -5.48 -6.76
N MET A 447 8.93 -5.36 -7.72
CA MET A 447 10.25 -5.96 -7.65
C MET A 447 10.99 -5.57 -6.35
N SER A 448 11.89 -6.42 -5.83
CA SER A 448 12.76 -6.09 -4.68
C SER A 448 14.09 -5.53 -5.16
N LEU A 449 14.69 -4.60 -4.39
CA LEU A 449 16.03 -4.06 -4.64
C LEU A 449 17.15 -4.83 -3.93
N ALA A 450 16.80 -5.94 -3.25
CA ALA A 450 17.77 -6.85 -2.65
C ALA A 450 18.78 -7.32 -3.71
N ARG A 451 20.06 -6.99 -3.52
CA ARG A 451 21.14 -7.40 -4.45
C ARG A 451 21.33 -8.92 -4.47
N ASP A 452 21.04 -9.58 -3.37
CA ASP A 452 21.20 -11.03 -3.13
C ASP A 452 19.98 -11.85 -3.58
N TRP A 453 18.92 -11.21 -4.06
CA TRP A 453 17.86 -11.90 -4.75
C TRP A 453 17.93 -11.52 -6.25
N GLU A 454 18.40 -12.43 -7.10
CA GLU A 454 18.51 -12.18 -8.55
C GLU A 454 17.13 -11.91 -9.19
N ARG A 455 16.97 -10.75 -9.85
CA ARG A 455 15.83 -10.32 -10.69
C ARG A 455 14.44 -10.69 -10.12
N ASN A 456 14.11 -10.03 -9.01
CA ASN A 456 12.98 -10.28 -8.10
C ASN A 456 11.58 -10.02 -8.65
N PHE A 457 10.71 -11.03 -8.57
CA PHE A 457 9.26 -10.92 -8.84
C PHE A 457 8.85 -10.53 -10.27
N GLU A 458 9.80 -10.36 -11.19
CA GLU A 458 9.54 -10.14 -12.61
C GLU A 458 10.10 -11.31 -13.44
N PRO A 459 9.47 -11.64 -14.59
CA PRO A 459 9.94 -12.73 -15.45
C PRO A 459 11.31 -12.41 -16.06
N GLN A 460 12.07 -13.44 -16.41
CA GLN A 460 13.27 -13.27 -17.23
C GLN A 460 12.84 -12.71 -18.60
N ILE A 461 13.37 -11.55 -18.97
CA ILE A 461 13.31 -11.10 -20.36
C ILE A 461 14.21 -12.04 -21.14
N VAL A 462 13.63 -13.01 -21.83
CA VAL A 462 14.33 -13.79 -22.85
C VAL A 462 14.67 -12.81 -23.96
N GLN A 463 15.97 -12.55 -24.17
CA GLN A 463 16.47 -11.72 -25.26
C GLN A 463 16.12 -12.32 -26.62
#